data_AF-A0A947YYD0-F1
#
_entry.id   AF-A0A947YYD0-F1
#
_cell.length_a   1.000
_cell.length_b   1.000
_cell.length_c   1.000
_cell.angle_alpha   90.00
_cell.angle_beta   90.00
_cell.angle_gamma   90.00
#
_symmetry.space_group_name_H-M   'P 1'
#
loop_
_entity.id
_entity.type
_entity.pdbx_description
1 polymer ?
#
loop_
_entity_poly.entity_id
_entity_poly.type
_entity_poly.pdbx_seq_one_letter_code
_entity_poly.pdbx_strand_id
1 'polypeptide(L)'
;MKKLVFALLFIGCASTSGNNKEVQVVPDVIKADSKVSIYKPRRKMDFIKKIETMEIASLEDLTYAASNAGLSKSQAFDYILESLNSSDTSEVEKSLKIISKMGDYKLDLLIESLENGNKNWRVISLIGTMGSSAHKALPVLRKVWFSGNTEVKIAVLNAVSRISRFEGEEIAFLSASSNDIDVALMGVSSLEEKVISSLTIMNYARILRMGDSYQRCSIIILFGNSIKNVKRHPQYSLIREHIYPWLVFFKKSKDITLRNTAQTALKQAGF
;
A
#
# COMPACT_ATOMS: atom_id res chain seq x y z
N MET A 1 26.00 -19.12 -7.45
CA MET A 1 24.79 -19.79 -7.98
C MET A 1 23.63 -19.45 -7.06
N LYS A 2 22.85 -18.41 -7.42
CA LYS A 2 21.50 -18.47 -8.04
C LYS A 2 20.36 -18.69 -7.01
N LYS A 3 19.70 -17.55 -6.71
CA LYS A 3 18.26 -17.31 -6.50
C LYS A 3 17.47 -18.28 -5.61
N LEU A 4 17.10 -17.85 -4.41
CA LEU A 4 15.88 -18.32 -3.74
C LEU A 4 14.75 -17.36 -4.08
N VAL A 5 13.77 -17.85 -4.84
CA VAL A 5 12.52 -17.16 -5.18
C VAL A 5 11.55 -17.42 -4.03
N PHE A 6 11.08 -16.37 -3.36
CA PHE A 6 9.92 -16.46 -2.48
C PHE A 6 8.65 -16.38 -3.33
N ALA A 7 7.95 -17.51 -3.45
CA ALA A 7 6.57 -17.56 -3.93
C ALA A 7 5.65 -17.52 -2.71
N LEU A 8 4.94 -16.41 -2.52
CA LEU A 8 3.78 -16.33 -1.63
C LEU A 8 2.55 -16.72 -2.45
N LEU A 9 2.05 -17.93 -2.23
CA LEU A 9 0.71 -18.35 -2.66
C LEU A 9 -0.29 -17.85 -1.62
N PHE A 10 -1.07 -16.83 -2.00
CA PHE A 10 -2.34 -16.52 -1.37
C PHE A 10 -3.36 -17.58 -1.80
N ILE A 11 -3.89 -18.36 -0.87
CA ILE A 11 -5.15 -19.09 -1.04
C ILE A 11 -6.10 -18.59 0.05
N GLY A 12 -7.23 -18.05 -0.42
CA GLY A 12 -8.22 -17.35 0.36
C GLY A 12 -8.96 -18.23 1.37
N CYS A 13 -9.34 -17.60 2.48
CA CYS A 13 -10.30 -18.16 3.43
C CYS A 13 -11.62 -17.41 3.23
N ALA A 14 -12.59 -18.10 2.63
CA ALA A 14 -13.97 -17.64 2.55
C ALA A 14 -14.64 -17.89 3.91
N SER A 15 -15.12 -16.83 4.55
CA SER A 15 -15.99 -16.88 5.72
C SER A 15 -17.39 -16.49 5.26
N THR A 16 -18.29 -17.47 5.25
CA THR A 16 -19.72 -17.28 5.10
C THR A 16 -20.33 -16.99 6.47
N SER A 17 -20.93 -15.82 6.65
CA SER A 17 -21.84 -15.57 7.75
C SER A 17 -23.00 -14.73 7.23
N GLY A 18 -24.11 -15.40 7.01
CA GLY A 18 -25.38 -14.78 6.67
C GLY A 18 -26.03 -14.17 7.91
N ASN A 19 -26.63 -13.00 7.73
CA ASN A 19 -27.79 -12.60 8.50
C ASN A 19 -28.61 -11.60 7.68
N ASN A 20 -29.72 -12.12 7.14
CA ASN A 20 -30.81 -11.37 6.55
C ASN A 20 -31.49 -10.53 7.63
N LYS A 21 -31.54 -9.21 7.44
CA LYS A 21 -32.62 -8.39 7.95
C LYS A 21 -33.08 -7.44 6.84
N GLU A 22 -34.31 -7.68 6.42
CA GLU A 22 -35.11 -6.78 5.61
C GLU A 22 -35.13 -5.39 6.25
N VAL A 23 -34.78 -4.36 5.46
CA VAL A 23 -34.99 -2.97 5.84
C VAL A 23 -35.87 -2.33 4.78
N GLN A 24 -36.95 -1.74 5.28
CA GLN A 24 -38.04 -1.11 4.57
C GLN A 24 -37.58 -0.02 3.61
N VAL A 25 -38.21 -0.01 2.45
CA VAL A 25 -38.17 1.06 1.45
C VAL A 25 -38.81 2.32 2.02
N VAL A 26 -38.06 3.42 2.07
CA VAL A 26 -38.59 4.78 2.25
C VAL A 26 -38.19 5.58 1.01
N PRO A 27 -39.14 6.15 0.26
CA PRO A 27 -38.83 6.96 -0.91
C PRO A 27 -38.53 8.42 -0.54
N ASP A 28 -37.65 9.01 -1.36
CA ASP A 28 -37.45 10.44 -1.63
C ASP A 28 -36.95 11.36 -0.51
N VAL A 29 -35.69 11.79 -0.64
CA VAL A 29 -35.35 13.23 -0.78
C VAL A 29 -34.09 13.35 -1.66
N ILE A 30 -34.31 13.66 -2.94
CA ILE A 30 -33.29 14.23 -3.82
C ILE A 30 -32.99 15.64 -3.31
N LYS A 31 -31.79 15.87 -2.76
CA LYS A 31 -31.19 17.20 -2.74
C LYS A 31 -30.01 17.19 -3.70
N ALA A 32 -30.27 17.81 -4.85
CA ALA A 32 -29.33 18.07 -5.89
C ALA A 32 -28.26 19.07 -5.40
N ASP A 33 -27.01 18.63 -5.33
CA ASP A 33 -25.87 19.52 -5.51
C ASP A 33 -25.50 19.51 -7.00
N SER A 34 -26.09 20.45 -7.72
CA SER A 34 -25.96 20.65 -9.16
C SER A 34 -24.64 21.36 -9.49
N LYS A 35 -23.59 20.56 -9.68
CA LYS A 35 -22.50 20.86 -10.63
C LYS A 35 -22.28 19.72 -11.63
N VAL A 36 -23.34 18.95 -11.94
CA VAL A 36 -23.34 18.07 -13.10
C VAL A 36 -23.56 18.94 -14.33
N SER A 37 -22.44 19.36 -14.92
CA SER A 37 -22.36 20.02 -16.20
C SER A 37 -23.21 19.29 -17.25
N ILE A 38 -24.02 20.07 -17.96
CA ILE A 38 -24.91 19.66 -19.05
C ILE A 38 -24.03 19.31 -20.25
N TYR A 39 -23.37 18.16 -20.21
CA TYR A 39 -22.56 17.64 -21.31
C TYR A 39 -23.45 16.93 -22.32
N LYS A 40 -23.37 17.32 -23.60
CA LYS A 40 -24.11 16.66 -24.69
C LYS A 40 -23.71 15.17 -24.76
N PRO A 41 -24.64 14.21 -24.56
CA PRO A 41 -24.33 12.79 -24.40
C PRO A 41 -23.52 12.16 -25.54
N ARG A 42 -23.73 12.63 -26.78
CA ARG A 42 -23.01 12.12 -27.96
C ARG A 42 -21.50 12.35 -27.91
N ARG A 43 -21.04 13.50 -27.41
CA ARG A 43 -19.60 13.82 -27.37
C ARG A 43 -18.86 13.01 -26.31
N LYS A 44 -19.53 12.69 -25.20
CA LYS A 44 -19.01 11.77 -24.19
C LYS A 44 -18.87 10.35 -24.75
N MET A 45 -19.89 9.86 -25.47
CA MET A 45 -19.85 8.56 -26.15
C MET A 45 -18.69 8.46 -27.16
N ASP A 46 -18.44 9.50 -27.96
CA ASP A 46 -17.32 9.50 -28.92
C ASP A 46 -15.95 9.47 -28.23
N PHE A 47 -15.81 10.14 -27.09
CA PHE A 47 -14.60 10.09 -26.26
C PHE A 47 -14.38 8.72 -25.63
N ILE A 48 -15.42 8.14 -25.04
CA ILE A 48 -15.41 6.81 -24.45
C ILE A 48 -15.05 5.78 -25.51
N LYS A 49 -15.67 5.84 -26.69
CA LYS A 49 -15.40 4.93 -27.79
C LYS A 49 -13.95 5.04 -28.28
N LYS A 50 -13.37 6.25 -28.37
CA LYS A 50 -11.95 6.45 -28.71
C LYS A 50 -10.98 5.95 -27.65
N ILE A 51 -11.34 6.07 -26.36
CA ILE A 51 -10.60 5.43 -25.27
C ILE A 51 -10.68 3.91 -25.40
N GLU A 52 -11.88 3.37 -25.65
CA GLU A 52 -12.15 1.94 -25.74
C GLU A 52 -11.44 1.27 -26.92
N THR A 53 -11.33 1.95 -28.07
CA THR A 53 -10.65 1.44 -29.28
C THR A 53 -9.12 1.54 -29.22
N MET A 54 -8.54 2.04 -28.11
CA MET A 54 -7.10 2.24 -27.94
C MET A 54 -6.43 3.13 -29.02
N GLU A 55 -7.20 3.96 -29.74
CA GLU A 55 -6.61 4.94 -30.69
C GLU A 55 -5.81 6.03 -29.97
N ILE A 56 -5.96 6.16 -28.64
CA ILE A 56 -5.20 7.09 -27.82
C ILE A 56 -3.83 6.48 -27.53
N ALA A 57 -2.88 6.78 -28.41
CA ALA A 57 -1.52 6.27 -28.32
C ALA A 57 -0.57 7.24 -27.59
N SER A 58 -1.02 8.44 -27.25
CA SER A 58 -0.22 9.50 -26.63
C SER A 58 -1.09 10.44 -25.78
N LEU A 59 -0.47 11.36 -25.05
CA LEU A 59 -1.20 12.43 -24.36
C LEU A 59 -1.80 13.43 -25.33
N GLU A 60 -1.09 13.70 -26.42
CA GLU A 60 -1.57 14.56 -27.49
C GLU A 60 -2.89 14.02 -28.01
N ASP A 61 -2.98 12.69 -28.22
CA ASP A 61 -4.22 12.02 -28.61
C ASP A 61 -5.31 12.15 -27.53
N LEU A 62 -4.94 12.00 -26.25
CA LEU A 62 -5.90 12.15 -25.14
C LEU A 62 -6.43 13.58 -25.09
N THR A 63 -5.55 14.56 -25.21
CA THR A 63 -5.87 15.99 -25.16
C THR A 63 -6.71 16.39 -26.37
N TYR A 64 -6.38 15.87 -27.55
CA TYR A 64 -7.15 16.06 -28.77
C TYR A 64 -8.54 15.42 -28.67
N ALA A 65 -8.63 14.18 -28.19
CA ALA A 65 -9.89 13.48 -27.95
C ALA A 65 -10.74 14.23 -26.91
N ALA A 66 -10.13 14.69 -25.82
CA ALA A 66 -10.78 15.49 -24.78
C ALA A 66 -11.34 16.81 -25.35
N SER A 67 -10.52 17.55 -26.09
CA SER A 67 -10.91 18.82 -26.72
C SER A 67 -12.10 18.64 -27.68
N ASN A 68 -12.07 17.61 -28.52
CA ASN A 68 -13.19 17.27 -29.42
C ASN A 68 -14.46 16.88 -28.65
N ALA A 69 -14.30 16.27 -27.48
CA ALA A 69 -15.40 15.94 -26.59
C ALA A 69 -15.93 17.16 -25.78
N GLY A 70 -15.22 18.29 -25.82
CA GLY A 70 -15.49 19.47 -25.00
C GLY A 70 -15.06 19.29 -23.54
N LEU A 71 -14.15 18.36 -23.26
CA LEU A 71 -13.59 18.10 -21.95
C LEU A 71 -12.26 18.85 -21.78
N SER A 72 -12.02 19.35 -20.58
CA SER A 72 -10.69 19.79 -20.18
C SER A 72 -9.74 18.59 -20.01
N LYS A 73 -8.43 18.85 -20.03
CA LYS A 73 -7.41 17.83 -19.77
C LYS A 73 -7.59 17.14 -18.41
N SER A 74 -7.95 17.91 -17.38
CA SER A 74 -8.22 17.39 -16.03
C SER A 74 -9.43 16.45 -16.05
N GLN A 75 -10.55 16.84 -16.68
CA GLN A 75 -11.75 15.98 -16.77
C GLN A 75 -11.48 14.67 -17.54
N ALA A 76 -10.69 14.74 -18.59
CA ALA A 76 -10.27 13.55 -19.33
C ALA A 76 -9.40 12.62 -18.46
N PHE A 77 -8.53 13.20 -17.63
CA PHE A 77 -7.73 12.44 -16.69
C PHE A 77 -8.56 11.83 -15.55
N ASP A 78 -9.50 12.59 -14.98
CA ASP A 78 -10.43 12.11 -13.95
C ASP A 78 -11.23 10.91 -14.45
N TYR A 79 -11.66 10.92 -15.71
CA TYR A 79 -12.32 9.78 -16.33
C TYR A 79 -11.41 8.54 -16.39
N ILE A 80 -10.14 8.71 -16.76
CA ILE A 80 -9.16 7.61 -16.77
C ILE A 80 -8.88 7.08 -15.36
N LEU A 81 -8.88 7.96 -14.36
CA LEU A 81 -8.71 7.56 -12.97
C LEU A 81 -9.95 6.86 -12.41
N GLU A 82 -11.14 7.26 -12.84
CA GLU A 82 -12.40 6.63 -12.47
C GLU A 82 -12.47 5.20 -13.05
N SER A 83 -12.02 4.98 -14.29
CA SER A 83 -11.97 3.65 -14.88
C SER A 83 -10.96 2.72 -14.21
N LEU A 84 -9.99 3.24 -13.44
CA LEU A 84 -9.18 2.41 -12.54
C LEU A 84 -9.98 1.83 -11.35
N ASN A 85 -11.22 2.28 -11.09
CA ASN A 85 -12.10 1.65 -10.11
C ASN A 85 -12.99 0.56 -10.72
N SER A 86 -12.94 0.36 -12.05
CA SER A 86 -13.76 -0.64 -12.72
C SER A 86 -13.45 -2.06 -12.23
N SER A 87 -14.49 -2.90 -12.20
CA SER A 87 -14.36 -4.34 -12.05
C SER A 87 -13.92 -5.03 -13.35
N ASP A 88 -14.09 -4.37 -14.49
CA ASP A 88 -13.63 -4.87 -15.78
C ASP A 88 -12.11 -4.70 -15.90
N THR A 89 -11.40 -5.83 -15.94
CA THR A 89 -9.94 -5.86 -16.07
C THR A 89 -9.46 -5.23 -17.38
N SER A 90 -10.26 -5.30 -18.45
CA SER A 90 -9.97 -4.69 -19.74
C SER A 90 -9.96 -3.16 -19.66
N GLU A 91 -10.93 -2.57 -18.95
CA GLU A 91 -10.99 -1.12 -18.73
C GLU A 91 -9.81 -0.62 -17.89
N VAL A 92 -9.48 -1.36 -16.83
CA VAL A 92 -8.32 -1.05 -15.98
C VAL A 92 -7.04 -1.11 -16.79
N GLU A 93 -6.82 -2.17 -17.59
CA GLU A 93 -5.62 -2.32 -18.41
C GLU A 93 -5.47 -1.21 -19.45
N LYS A 94 -6.55 -0.83 -20.13
CA LYS A 94 -6.59 0.31 -21.06
C LYS A 94 -6.17 1.61 -20.36
N SER A 95 -6.73 1.85 -19.18
CA SER A 95 -6.45 3.05 -18.38
C SER A 95 -4.98 3.11 -17.96
N LEU A 96 -4.44 1.99 -17.47
CA LEU A 96 -3.03 1.88 -17.12
C LEU A 96 -2.11 2.11 -18.33
N LYS A 97 -2.46 1.56 -19.49
CA LYS A 97 -1.72 1.76 -20.74
C LYS A 97 -1.69 3.24 -21.15
N ILE A 98 -2.83 3.95 -21.06
CA ILE A 98 -2.88 5.39 -21.33
C ILE A 98 -1.98 6.14 -20.34
N ILE A 99 -2.13 5.91 -19.02
CA ILE A 99 -1.33 6.58 -17.98
C ILE A 99 0.18 6.33 -18.18
N SER A 100 0.58 5.11 -18.55
CA SER A 100 2.00 4.79 -18.77
C SER A 100 2.65 5.62 -19.87
N LYS A 101 1.86 6.10 -20.84
CA LYS A 101 2.31 6.91 -21.98
C LYS A 101 2.27 8.40 -21.72
N MET A 102 1.74 8.84 -20.57
CA MET A 102 1.61 10.25 -20.18
C MET A 102 2.94 10.89 -19.73
N GLY A 103 4.10 10.38 -20.16
CA GLY A 103 5.41 11.00 -19.90
C GLY A 103 5.65 11.44 -18.44
N ASP A 104 6.21 12.63 -18.27
CA ASP A 104 6.68 13.16 -16.98
C ASP A 104 5.59 13.85 -16.14
N TYR A 105 4.59 14.49 -16.78
CA TYR A 105 3.50 15.18 -16.08
C TYR A 105 2.49 14.23 -15.45
N LYS A 106 2.56 12.92 -15.73
CA LYS A 106 1.68 11.92 -15.09
C LYS A 106 1.76 11.97 -13.57
N LEU A 107 2.93 12.24 -13.00
CA LEU A 107 3.11 12.25 -11.56
C LEU A 107 2.37 13.42 -10.90
N ASP A 108 2.40 14.60 -11.52
CA ASP A 108 1.69 15.78 -11.00
C ASP A 108 0.18 15.55 -10.97
N LEU A 109 -0.37 15.00 -12.06
CA LEU A 109 -1.79 14.67 -12.14
C LEU A 109 -2.20 13.58 -11.14
N LEU A 110 -1.36 12.55 -10.95
CA LEU A 110 -1.61 11.50 -9.94
C LEU A 110 -1.57 12.07 -8.51
N ILE A 111 -0.65 13.00 -8.23
CA ILE A 111 -0.59 13.69 -6.92
C ILE A 111 -1.83 14.55 -6.70
N GLU A 112 -2.19 15.38 -7.67
CA GLU A 112 -3.38 16.24 -7.62
C GLU A 112 -4.65 15.42 -7.36
N SER A 113 -4.78 14.26 -8.01
CA SER A 113 -5.87 13.32 -7.77
C SER A 113 -5.93 12.83 -6.31
N LEU A 114 -4.78 12.44 -5.73
CA LEU A 114 -4.72 12.04 -4.32
C LEU A 114 -5.05 13.21 -3.37
N GLU A 115 -4.61 14.43 -3.70
CA GLU A 115 -4.91 15.64 -2.92
C GLU A 115 -6.41 15.98 -2.93
N ASN A 116 -7.08 15.71 -4.05
CA ASN A 116 -8.53 15.85 -4.22
C ASN A 116 -9.32 14.68 -3.60
N GLY A 117 -8.68 13.83 -2.80
CA GLY A 117 -9.34 12.79 -2.01
C GLY A 117 -9.51 11.45 -2.72
N ASN A 118 -8.94 11.27 -3.92
CA ASN A 118 -8.91 9.96 -4.57
C ASN A 118 -7.99 9.02 -3.77
N LYS A 119 -8.56 8.00 -3.13
CA LYS A 119 -7.80 7.01 -2.36
C LYS A 119 -7.72 5.66 -3.07
N ASN A 120 -7.88 5.64 -4.39
CA ASN A 120 -7.78 4.40 -5.17
C ASN A 120 -6.37 3.80 -5.03
N TRP A 121 -6.30 2.57 -4.50
CA TRP A 121 -5.04 1.86 -4.28
C TRP A 121 -4.24 1.63 -5.57
N ARG A 122 -4.90 1.58 -6.74
CA ARG A 122 -4.23 1.47 -8.05
C ARG A 122 -3.50 2.74 -8.43
N VAL A 123 -4.07 3.92 -8.12
CA VAL A 123 -3.42 5.23 -8.31
C VAL A 123 -2.17 5.32 -7.43
N ILE A 124 -2.29 4.90 -6.17
CA ILE A 124 -1.16 4.85 -5.23
C ILE A 124 -0.08 3.88 -5.72
N SER A 125 -0.48 2.71 -6.22
CA SER A 125 0.43 1.70 -6.77
C SER A 125 1.17 2.21 -8.01
N LEU A 126 0.48 2.92 -8.92
CA LEU A 126 1.06 3.58 -10.08
C LEU A 126 2.17 4.56 -9.67
N ILE A 127 1.92 5.43 -8.68
CA ILE A 127 2.93 6.33 -8.14
C ILE A 127 4.14 5.52 -7.63
N GLY A 128 3.90 4.43 -6.90
CA GLY A 128 4.94 3.53 -6.42
C GLY A 128 5.80 2.89 -7.53
N THR A 129 5.21 2.55 -8.70
CA THR A 129 5.97 1.99 -9.84
C THR A 129 6.96 2.97 -10.46
N MET A 130 6.80 4.27 -10.19
CA MET A 130 7.74 5.30 -10.65
C MET A 130 9.03 5.34 -9.82
N GLY A 131 9.06 4.65 -8.68
CA GLY A 131 10.25 4.54 -7.83
C GLY A 131 10.71 5.90 -7.29
N SER A 132 12.02 6.11 -7.24
CA SER A 132 12.62 7.34 -6.67
C SER A 132 12.20 8.63 -7.38
N SER A 133 11.80 8.57 -8.66
CA SER A 133 11.29 9.75 -9.38
C SER A 133 9.98 10.30 -8.78
N ALA A 134 9.25 9.48 -8.01
CA ALA A 134 8.03 9.87 -7.31
C ALA A 134 8.24 10.37 -5.88
N HIS A 135 9.47 10.78 -5.51
CA HIS A 135 9.76 11.31 -4.18
C HIS A 135 8.85 12.50 -3.80
N LYS A 136 8.47 13.36 -4.76
CA LYS A 136 7.53 14.47 -4.52
C LYS A 136 6.12 14.02 -4.05
N ALA A 137 5.77 12.74 -4.20
CA ALA A 137 4.49 12.21 -3.75
C ALA A 137 4.47 11.82 -2.26
N LEU A 138 5.62 11.77 -1.57
CA LEU A 138 5.67 11.33 -0.17
C LEU A 138 4.74 12.13 0.78
N PRO A 139 4.66 13.48 0.71
CA PRO A 139 3.77 14.24 1.57
C PRO A 139 2.28 13.89 1.39
N VAL A 140 1.83 13.69 0.13
CA VAL A 140 0.43 13.32 -0.13
C VAL A 140 0.16 11.87 0.26
N LEU A 141 1.10 10.94 0.00
CA LEU A 141 0.99 9.55 0.43
C LEU A 141 0.85 9.44 1.95
N ARG A 142 1.58 10.27 2.71
CA ARG A 142 1.45 10.35 4.17
C ARG A 142 0.06 10.84 4.60
N LYS A 143 -0.54 11.81 3.91
CA LYS A 143 -1.93 12.24 4.20
C LYS A 143 -2.94 11.12 3.91
N VAL A 144 -2.76 10.41 2.80
CA VAL A 144 -3.60 9.28 2.40
C VAL A 144 -3.52 8.14 3.42
N TRP A 145 -2.33 7.86 3.95
CA TRP A 145 -2.11 6.84 4.99
C TRP A 145 -3.03 6.99 6.20
N PHE A 146 -3.10 8.19 6.78
CA PHE A 146 -3.88 8.44 8.00
C PHE A 146 -5.39 8.38 7.80
N SER A 147 -5.85 8.53 6.56
CA SER A 147 -7.28 8.56 6.23
C SER A 147 -7.73 7.35 5.39
N GLY A 148 -6.84 6.38 5.14
CA GLY A 148 -7.09 5.18 4.34
C GLY A 148 -7.52 3.97 5.17
N ASN A 149 -8.20 3.03 4.51
CA ASN A 149 -8.47 1.70 5.05
C ASN A 149 -7.21 0.79 4.94
N THR A 150 -7.30 -0.48 5.36
CA THR A 150 -6.17 -1.42 5.32
C THR A 150 -5.59 -1.60 3.90
N GLU A 151 -6.44 -1.73 2.87
CA GLU A 151 -5.99 -1.87 1.48
C GLU A 151 -5.21 -0.64 1.00
N VAL A 152 -5.72 0.56 1.28
CA VAL A 152 -5.06 1.83 0.97
C VAL A 152 -3.72 1.94 1.71
N LYS A 153 -3.67 1.56 2.99
CA LYS A 153 -2.43 1.57 3.78
C LYS A 153 -1.39 0.62 3.19
N ILE A 154 -1.77 -0.60 2.83
CA ILE A 154 -0.88 -1.56 2.15
C ILE A 154 -0.33 -0.95 0.85
N ALA A 155 -1.19 -0.32 0.05
CA ALA A 155 -0.75 0.33 -1.18
C ALA A 155 0.20 1.50 -0.93
N VAL A 156 -0.08 2.36 0.07
CA VAL A 156 0.81 3.46 0.46
C VAL A 156 2.16 2.92 0.92
N LEU A 157 2.16 1.91 1.76
CA LEU A 157 3.39 1.29 2.27
C LEU A 157 4.25 0.73 1.13
N ASN A 158 3.63 0.03 0.19
CA ASN A 158 4.29 -0.49 -1.01
C ASN A 158 4.80 0.63 -1.94
N ALA A 159 4.07 1.73 -2.06
CA ALA A 159 4.51 2.87 -2.85
C ALA A 159 5.71 3.54 -2.19
N VAL A 160 5.62 3.84 -0.90
CA VAL A 160 6.69 4.47 -0.10
C VAL A 160 7.94 3.60 -0.09
N SER A 161 7.82 2.27 0.01
CA SER A 161 8.99 1.38 -0.02
C SER A 161 9.74 1.38 -1.35
N ARG A 162 9.02 1.58 -2.47
CA ARG A 162 9.62 1.71 -3.80
C ARG A 162 10.22 3.10 -4.05
N ILE A 163 9.57 4.14 -3.55
CA ILE A 163 10.02 5.53 -3.68
C ILE A 163 11.25 5.79 -2.81
N SER A 164 11.19 5.33 -1.57
CA SER A 164 12.11 5.67 -0.48
C SER A 164 13.01 4.50 -0.14
N ARG A 165 13.44 3.73 -1.16
CA ARG A 165 14.22 2.48 -0.98
C ARG A 165 15.42 2.62 -0.04
N PHE A 166 15.96 3.84 0.12
CA PHE A 166 17.10 4.15 0.99
C PHE A 166 16.73 4.85 2.30
N GLU A 167 15.46 5.24 2.51
CA GLU A 167 14.98 6.00 3.65
C GLU A 167 13.96 5.16 4.44
N GLY A 168 14.44 4.09 5.08
CA GLY A 168 13.58 3.18 5.83
C GLY A 168 12.90 3.82 7.06
N GLU A 169 13.26 5.05 7.44
CA GLU A 169 12.58 5.78 8.52
C GLU A 169 11.11 6.06 8.20
N GLU A 170 10.77 6.42 6.97
CA GLU A 170 9.38 6.68 6.59
C GLU A 170 8.55 5.40 6.70
N ILE A 171 9.08 4.28 6.19
CA ILE A 171 8.45 2.96 6.28
C ILE A 171 8.28 2.56 7.75
N ALA A 172 9.32 2.73 8.58
CA ALA A 172 9.27 2.43 10.00
C ALA A 172 8.22 3.28 10.73
N PHE A 173 8.10 4.56 10.35
CA PHE A 173 7.13 5.50 10.91
C PHE A 173 5.70 5.10 10.56
N LEU A 174 5.42 4.85 9.27
CA LEU A 174 4.10 4.40 8.85
C LEU A 174 3.75 3.09 9.57
N SER A 175 4.66 2.11 9.58
CA SER A 175 4.46 0.84 10.28
C SER A 175 4.14 1.02 11.77
N ALA A 176 4.86 1.91 12.46
CA ALA A 176 4.66 2.22 13.87
C ALA A 176 3.32 2.88 14.16
N SER A 177 2.87 3.75 13.24
CA SER A 177 1.59 4.44 13.36
C SER A 177 0.37 3.57 13.01
N SER A 178 0.57 2.39 12.41
CA SER A 178 -0.54 1.49 12.06
C SER A 178 -1.10 0.79 13.30
N ASN A 179 -2.40 0.91 13.56
CA ASN A 179 -3.08 0.05 14.54
C ASN A 179 -3.29 -1.40 14.04
N ASP A 180 -3.18 -1.62 12.74
CA ASP A 180 -3.30 -2.94 12.10
C ASP A 180 -1.93 -3.65 12.15
N ILE A 181 -1.91 -4.83 12.79
CA ILE A 181 -0.69 -5.62 13.02
C ILE A 181 -0.15 -6.20 11.71
N ASP A 182 -1.00 -6.57 10.77
CA ASP A 182 -0.57 -7.12 9.48
C ASP A 182 0.10 -6.04 8.63
N VAL A 183 -0.48 -4.84 8.63
CA VAL A 183 0.14 -3.67 7.98
C VAL A 183 1.49 -3.34 8.61
N ALA A 184 1.59 -3.40 9.94
CA ALA A 184 2.84 -3.16 10.65
C ALA A 184 3.91 -4.20 10.33
N LEU A 185 3.52 -5.48 10.33
CA LEU A 185 4.39 -6.60 9.97
C LEU A 185 4.89 -6.46 8.54
N MET A 186 4.01 -6.08 7.60
CA MET A 186 4.37 -5.87 6.20
C MET A 186 5.41 -4.75 6.04
N GLY A 187 5.21 -3.63 6.74
CA GLY A 187 6.11 -2.49 6.62
C GLY A 187 7.48 -2.78 7.22
N VAL A 188 7.52 -3.44 8.37
CA VAL A 188 8.77 -3.90 8.97
C VAL A 188 9.48 -4.95 8.10
N SER A 189 8.73 -5.85 7.44
CA SER A 189 9.30 -6.84 6.51
C SER A 189 9.87 -6.19 5.24
N SER A 190 9.42 -4.98 4.91
CA SER A 190 9.90 -4.20 3.76
C SER A 190 11.17 -3.41 4.07
N LEU A 191 11.57 -3.32 5.35
CA LEU A 191 12.83 -2.71 5.73
C LEU A 191 13.99 -3.65 5.42
N GLU A 192 14.98 -3.16 4.67
CA GLU A 192 16.23 -3.91 4.47
C GLU A 192 16.95 -4.10 5.81
N GLU A 193 17.74 -5.19 5.93
CA GLU A 193 18.47 -5.65 7.14
C GLU A 193 19.23 -4.53 7.89
N LYS A 194 19.60 -3.46 7.17
CA LYS A 194 20.40 -2.34 7.65
C LYS A 194 19.61 -1.24 8.37
N VAL A 195 18.27 -1.25 8.34
CA VAL A 195 17.45 -0.18 8.94
C VAL A 195 16.82 -0.64 10.26
N ILE A 196 17.67 -0.85 11.27
CA ILE A 196 17.22 -1.10 12.64
C ILE A 196 17.27 0.21 13.41
N SER A 197 16.26 1.03 13.19
CA SER A 197 16.03 2.24 13.97
C SER A 197 15.33 1.88 15.29
N SER A 198 15.29 2.85 16.22
CA SER A 198 14.46 2.75 17.42
C SER A 198 13.00 2.43 17.06
N LEU A 199 12.48 2.99 15.97
CA LEU A 199 11.11 2.80 15.51
C LEU A 199 10.85 1.40 14.98
N THR A 200 11.83 0.79 14.30
CA THR A 200 11.77 -0.63 13.92
C THR A 200 11.71 -1.54 15.15
N ILE A 201 12.52 -1.24 16.18
CA ILE A 201 12.52 -2.01 17.44
C ILE A 201 11.18 -1.88 18.17
N MET A 202 10.60 -0.68 18.20
CA MET A 202 9.28 -0.48 18.82
C MET A 202 8.18 -1.24 18.07
N ASN A 203 8.25 -1.32 16.74
CA ASN A 203 7.34 -2.16 15.96
C ASN A 203 7.52 -3.64 16.27
N TYR A 204 8.76 -4.13 16.33
CA TYR A 204 9.03 -5.52 16.73
C TYR A 204 8.40 -5.84 18.09
N ALA A 205 8.64 -5.01 19.10
CA ALA A 205 8.08 -5.21 20.44
C ALA A 205 6.55 -5.23 20.45
N ARG A 206 5.92 -4.34 19.67
CA ARG A 206 4.47 -4.28 19.54
C ARG A 206 3.89 -5.54 18.90
N ILE A 207 4.47 -6.01 17.79
CA ILE A 207 4.02 -7.24 17.10
C ILE A 207 4.24 -8.46 18.01
N LEU A 208 5.36 -8.53 18.74
CA LEU A 208 5.60 -9.61 19.71
C LEU A 208 4.51 -9.66 20.79
N ARG A 209 4.10 -8.50 21.30
CA ARG A 209 3.06 -8.39 22.32
C ARG A 209 1.67 -8.77 21.79
N MET A 210 1.28 -8.21 20.65
CA MET A 210 -0.12 -8.21 20.21
C MET A 210 -0.44 -9.22 19.10
N GLY A 211 0.57 -9.70 18.38
CA GLY A 211 0.37 -10.59 17.24
C GLY A 211 -0.02 -12.01 17.63
N ASP A 212 -0.57 -12.74 16.68
CA ASP A 212 -0.78 -14.19 16.81
C ASP A 212 0.55 -14.97 16.76
N SER A 213 0.48 -16.31 16.86
CA SER A 213 1.70 -17.14 16.84
C SER A 213 2.49 -17.01 15.53
N TYR A 214 1.80 -16.88 14.39
CA TYR A 214 2.44 -16.76 13.08
C TYR A 214 3.14 -15.41 12.93
N GLN A 215 2.46 -14.31 13.27
CA GLN A 215 3.01 -12.96 13.25
C GLN A 215 4.22 -12.84 14.19
N ARG A 216 4.14 -13.44 15.39
CA ARG A 216 5.27 -13.53 16.33
C ARG A 216 6.44 -14.32 15.76
N CYS A 217 6.20 -15.49 15.16
CA CYS A 217 7.28 -16.26 14.53
C CYS A 217 7.97 -15.45 13.42
N SER A 218 7.18 -14.86 12.53
CA SER A 218 7.67 -14.04 11.42
C SER A 218 8.56 -12.90 11.91
N ILE A 219 8.12 -12.16 12.94
CA ILE A 219 8.89 -11.03 13.44
C ILE A 219 10.17 -11.45 14.18
N ILE A 220 10.15 -12.59 14.87
CA ILE A 220 11.34 -13.14 15.52
C ILE A 220 12.38 -13.58 14.49
N ILE A 221 11.95 -14.20 13.38
CA ILE A 221 12.84 -14.58 12.28
C ILE A 221 13.47 -13.34 11.65
N LEU A 222 12.66 -12.32 11.33
CA LEU A 222 13.14 -11.06 10.78
C LEU A 222 14.16 -10.38 11.70
N PHE A 223 13.84 -10.30 13.00
CA PHE A 223 14.74 -9.76 14.01
C PHE A 223 16.07 -10.54 14.10
N GLY A 224 16.00 -11.88 14.16
CA GLY A 224 17.17 -12.75 14.26
C GLY A 224 18.09 -12.65 13.05
N ASN A 225 17.52 -12.51 11.85
CA ASN A 225 18.27 -12.27 10.62
C ASN A 225 18.94 -10.89 10.62
N SER A 226 18.26 -9.87 11.16
CA SER A 226 18.71 -8.49 11.08
C SER A 226 19.81 -8.15 12.09
N ILE A 227 19.92 -8.88 13.20
CA ILE A 227 20.89 -8.54 14.25
C ILE A 227 21.79 -9.73 14.58
N LYS A 228 22.83 -9.89 13.75
CA LYS A 228 23.98 -10.71 14.11
C LYS A 228 24.82 -9.94 15.14
N ASN A 229 25.08 -10.54 16.29
CA ASN A 229 25.84 -9.93 17.40
C ASN A 229 25.20 -8.65 17.97
N VAL A 230 24.01 -8.79 18.56
CA VAL A 230 23.22 -7.69 19.15
C VAL A 230 24.03 -6.79 20.09
N LYS A 231 25.00 -7.35 20.84
CA LYS A 231 25.87 -6.59 21.76
C LYS A 231 26.69 -5.47 21.11
N ARG A 232 26.96 -5.55 19.80
CA ARG A 232 27.68 -4.50 19.05
C ARG A 232 26.74 -3.53 18.33
N HIS A 233 25.43 -3.76 18.40
CA HIS A 233 24.46 -2.93 17.72
C HIS A 233 24.28 -1.58 18.45
N PRO A 234 24.22 -0.44 17.74
CA PRO A 234 24.05 0.88 18.37
C PRO A 234 22.81 0.98 19.27
N GLN A 235 21.76 0.21 18.94
CA GLN A 235 20.49 0.17 19.67
C GLN A 235 20.40 -1.01 20.68
N TYR A 236 21.53 -1.54 21.16
CA TYR A 236 21.56 -2.70 22.06
C TYR A 236 20.66 -2.53 23.29
N SER A 237 20.66 -1.35 23.91
CA SER A 237 19.85 -1.05 25.08
C SER A 237 18.36 -1.26 24.82
N LEU A 238 17.83 -0.67 23.74
CA LEU A 238 16.43 -0.80 23.34
C LEU A 238 16.06 -2.25 23.01
N ILE A 239 16.95 -2.98 22.33
CA ILE A 239 16.72 -4.39 22.01
C ILE A 239 16.63 -5.23 23.28
N ARG A 240 17.56 -5.00 24.22
CA ARG A 240 17.59 -5.70 25.51
C ARG A 240 16.36 -5.37 26.36
N GLU A 241 15.88 -4.14 26.30
CA GLU A 241 14.73 -3.71 27.09
C GLU A 241 13.40 -4.20 26.51
N HIS A 242 13.22 -4.09 25.19
CA HIS A 242 11.91 -4.27 24.57
C HIS A 242 11.71 -5.60 23.83
N ILE A 243 12.78 -6.28 23.39
CA ILE A 243 12.67 -7.51 22.60
C ILE A 243 13.08 -8.73 23.40
N TYR A 244 14.19 -8.64 24.12
CA TYR A 244 14.75 -9.77 24.87
C TYR A 244 13.77 -10.42 25.86
N PRO A 245 12.98 -9.68 26.67
CA PRO A 245 12.02 -10.30 27.59
C PRO A 245 11.00 -11.20 26.88
N TRP A 246 10.53 -10.78 25.70
CA TRP A 246 9.60 -11.56 24.89
C TRP A 246 10.24 -12.80 24.31
N LEU A 247 11.49 -12.73 23.83
CA LEU A 247 12.20 -13.91 23.34
C LEU A 247 12.39 -14.96 24.45
N VAL A 248 12.75 -14.52 25.65
CA VAL A 248 12.88 -15.41 26.83
C VAL A 248 11.53 -16.03 27.21
N PHE A 249 10.46 -15.24 27.17
CA PHE A 249 9.10 -15.71 27.39
C PHE A 249 8.71 -16.79 26.36
N PHE A 250 8.91 -16.51 25.07
CA PHE A 250 8.54 -17.42 23.98
C PHE A 250 9.39 -18.69 23.91
N LYS A 251 10.64 -18.66 24.39
CA LYS A 251 11.47 -19.87 24.60
C LYS A 251 10.83 -20.88 25.57
N LYS A 252 9.84 -20.48 26.37
CA LYS A 252 9.07 -21.35 27.27
C LYS A 252 7.65 -21.66 26.74
N SER A 253 7.31 -21.21 25.54
CA SER A 253 5.98 -21.39 24.95
C SER A 253 5.63 -22.86 24.75
N LYS A 254 4.35 -23.25 24.94
CA LYS A 254 3.86 -24.59 24.56
C LYS A 254 3.87 -24.82 23.05
N ASP A 255 3.73 -23.75 22.26
CA ASP A 255 3.88 -23.77 20.81
C ASP A 255 5.35 -24.09 20.44
N ILE A 256 5.55 -25.25 19.84
CA ILE A 256 6.88 -25.78 19.49
C ILE A 256 7.57 -24.89 18.44
N THR A 257 6.82 -24.40 17.45
CA THR A 257 7.35 -23.55 16.37
C THR A 257 7.84 -22.23 16.93
N LEU A 258 7.02 -21.58 17.76
CA LEU A 258 7.37 -20.31 18.40
C LEU A 258 8.56 -20.47 19.35
N ARG A 259 8.61 -21.57 20.11
CA ARG A 259 9.71 -21.91 21.01
C ARG A 259 11.04 -22.04 20.27
N ASN A 260 11.06 -22.86 19.22
CA ASN A 260 12.26 -23.13 18.43
C ASN A 260 12.75 -21.88 17.70
N THR A 261 11.82 -21.08 17.19
CA THR A 261 12.10 -19.79 16.55
C THR A 261 12.74 -18.81 17.53
N ALA A 262 12.17 -18.65 18.73
CA ALA A 262 12.73 -17.80 19.78
C ALA A 262 14.12 -18.25 20.25
N GLN A 263 14.32 -19.56 20.41
CA GLN A 263 15.63 -20.12 20.79
C GLN A 263 16.70 -19.85 19.73
N THR A 264 16.34 -19.98 18.45
CA THR A 264 17.25 -19.70 17.33
C THR A 264 17.63 -18.23 17.29
N ALA A 265 16.65 -17.32 17.42
CA ALA A 265 16.89 -15.89 17.43
C ALA A 265 17.78 -15.45 18.61
N LEU A 266 17.56 -15.98 19.82
CA LEU A 266 18.43 -15.72 20.97
C LEU A 266 19.89 -16.13 20.70
N LYS A 267 20.10 -17.31 20.09
CA LYS A 267 21.44 -17.79 19.73
C LYS A 267 22.11 -16.90 18.68
N GLN A 268 21.38 -16.51 17.62
CA GLN A 268 21.88 -15.60 16.58
C GLN A 268 22.24 -14.22 17.12
N ALA A 269 21.43 -13.73 18.05
CA ALA A 269 21.63 -12.46 18.73
C ALA A 269 22.85 -12.45 19.69
N GLY A 270 23.31 -13.61 20.14
CA GLY A 270 24.38 -13.74 21.13
C GLY A 270 23.93 -13.46 22.57
N PHE A 271 22.67 -13.78 22.87
CA PHE A 271 22.08 -13.74 24.21
C PHE A 271 22.15 -15.08 24.94
#